data_AF-A0A352WH65-F1
#
_entry.id   AF-A0A352WH65-F1
#
_cell.length_a   1.000
_cell.length_b   1.000
_cell.length_c   1.000
_cell.angle_alpha   90.00
_cell.angle_beta   90.00
_cell.angle_gamma   90.00
#
_symmetry.space_group_name_H-M   'P 1'
#
loop_
_entity.id
_entity.type
_entity.pdbx_description
1 polymer ?
#
loop_
_entity_poly.entity_id
_entity_poly.type
_entity_poly.pdbx_seq_one_letter_code
_entity_poly.pdbx_strand_id
1 'polypeptide(L)'
;MDFNIVKRQIIYEYISLYGTDKPEGEWSLEDCLSIFKYYYKTYKKVFGVDHPHLSNRTIREILENISVVQIPQSNNYFDIPPEDYEEIIDAYFQQDFDDCNYSIAHFMSGNIRALRIYEKLY
;
A
#
# COMPACT_ATOMS: atom_id res chain seq x y z
N MET A 1 2.10 8.07 15.10
CA MET A 1 0.79 7.42 15.16
C MET A 1 0.97 5.94 15.46
N ASP A 2 0.33 5.45 16.53
CA ASP A 2 0.26 4.02 16.83
C ASP A 2 -0.52 3.29 15.73
N PHE A 3 0.06 2.21 15.17
CA PHE A 3 -0.58 1.35 14.18
C PHE A 3 -1.95 0.83 14.65
N ASN A 4 -2.16 0.68 15.97
CA ASN A 4 -3.46 0.26 16.51
C ASN A 4 -4.61 1.23 16.16
N ILE A 5 -4.33 2.53 16.01
CA ILE A 5 -5.33 3.52 15.60
C ILE A 5 -5.68 3.31 14.13
N VAL A 6 -4.67 3.26 13.27
CA VAL A 6 -4.83 3.05 11.82
C VAL A 6 -5.48 1.72 11.53
N LYS A 7 -5.11 0.66 12.26
CA LYS A 7 -5.71 -0.67 12.14
C LYS A 7 -7.23 -0.62 12.28
N ARG A 8 -7.76 0.14 13.25
CA ARG A 8 -9.22 0.28 13.41
C ARG A 8 -9.87 0.99 12.23
N GLN A 9 -9.21 2.02 11.69
CA GLN A 9 -9.67 2.73 10.49
C GLN A 9 -9.69 1.80 9.28
N ILE A 10 -8.63 1.01 9.06
CA ILE A 10 -8.54 0.02 7.97
C ILE A 10 -9.66 -1.01 8.09
N ILE A 11 -9.86 -1.60 9.28
CA ILE A 11 -10.93 -2.59 9.51
C ILE A 11 -12.30 -1.98 9.18
N TYR A 12 -12.57 -0.76 9.65
CA TYR A 12 -13.83 -0.08 9.40
C TYR A 12 -14.07 0.17 7.90
N GLU A 13 -13.09 0.74 7.19
CA GLU A 13 -13.23 1.04 5.76
C GLU A 13 -13.30 -0.22 4.91
N TYR A 14 -12.51 -1.26 5.22
CA TYR A 14 -12.56 -2.55 4.53
C TYR A 14 -13.96 -3.18 4.67
N ILE A 15 -14.49 -3.26 5.90
CA ILE A 15 -15.83 -3.82 6.12
C ILE A 15 -16.90 -2.96 5.43
N SER A 16 -16.74 -1.64 5.40
CA SER A 16 -17.64 -0.75 4.67
C SER A 16 -17.63 -0.97 3.15
N LEU A 17 -16.51 -1.40 2.58
CA LEU A 17 -16.36 -1.64 1.14
C LEU A 17 -16.85 -3.02 0.73
N TYR A 18 -16.44 -4.03 1.48
CA TYR A 18 -16.49 -5.43 1.07
C TYR A 18 -17.44 -6.27 1.94
N GLY A 19 -17.93 -5.73 3.05
CA GLY A 19 -18.65 -6.49 4.06
C GLY A 19 -17.72 -7.30 4.97
N THR A 20 -18.29 -8.29 5.65
CA THR A 20 -17.52 -9.18 6.54
C THR A 20 -16.90 -10.37 5.83
N ASP A 21 -17.38 -10.68 4.62
CA ASP A 21 -16.93 -11.80 3.82
C ASP A 21 -15.83 -11.33 2.84
N LYS A 22 -14.84 -12.19 2.58
CA LYS A 22 -13.80 -11.90 1.60
C LYS A 22 -14.42 -11.87 0.19
N PRO A 23 -14.27 -10.80 -0.60
CA PRO A 23 -14.72 -10.82 -1.99
C PRO A 23 -13.89 -11.82 -2.80
N GLU A 24 -14.54 -12.56 -3.70
CA GLU A 24 -13.83 -13.42 -4.65
C GLU A 24 -12.93 -12.57 -5.55
N GLY A 25 -11.65 -12.96 -5.65
CA GLY A 25 -10.66 -12.24 -6.47
C GLY A 25 -10.03 -11.01 -5.82
N GLU A 26 -10.47 -10.62 -4.61
CA GLU A 26 -9.89 -9.48 -3.89
C GLU A 26 -8.97 -9.89 -2.75
N TRP A 27 -8.18 -8.93 -2.29
CA TRP A 27 -7.30 -9.09 -1.13
C TRP A 27 -8.11 -9.29 0.15
N SER A 28 -7.63 -10.15 1.05
CA SER A 28 -8.26 -10.28 2.37
C SER A 28 -7.97 -9.08 3.27
N LEU A 29 -8.76 -8.92 4.33
CA LEU A 29 -8.45 -7.96 5.38
C LEU A 29 -7.07 -8.22 5.99
N GLU A 30 -6.69 -9.49 6.19
CA GLU A 30 -5.35 -9.83 6.67
C GLU A 30 -4.25 -9.35 5.72
N ASP A 31 -4.42 -9.52 4.41
CA ASP A 31 -3.46 -9.06 3.39
C ASP A 31 -3.31 -7.54 3.42
N CYS A 32 -4.43 -6.81 3.42
CA CYS A 32 -4.40 -5.36 3.55
C CYS A 32 -3.68 -4.93 4.84
N LEU A 33 -4.03 -5.53 5.98
CA LEU A 33 -3.42 -5.19 7.27
C LEU A 33 -1.92 -5.50 7.31
N SER A 34 -1.48 -6.59 6.68
CA SER A 34 -0.06 -6.97 6.66
C SER A 34 0.76 -5.94 5.89
N ILE A 35 0.29 -5.47 4.74
CA ILE A 35 0.98 -4.46 3.92
C ILE A 35 1.07 -3.11 4.64
N PHE A 36 -0.04 -2.62 5.20
CA PHE A 36 -0.01 -1.39 5.99
C PHE A 36 0.94 -1.52 7.19
N LYS A 37 0.92 -2.67 7.89
CA LYS A 37 1.80 -2.91 9.03
C LYS A 37 3.28 -2.91 8.63
N TYR A 38 3.61 -3.60 7.54
CA TYR A 38 4.97 -3.69 7.03
C TYR A 38 5.47 -2.30 6.65
N TYR A 39 4.69 -1.56 5.85
CA TYR A 39 5.03 -0.20 5.43
C TYR A 39 5.30 0.73 6.63
N TYR A 40 4.41 0.75 7.62
CA TYR A 40 4.56 1.61 8.80
C TYR A 40 5.80 1.23 9.63
N LYS A 41 6.10 -0.07 9.73
CA LYS A 41 7.30 -0.56 10.42
C LYS A 41 8.57 -0.14 9.69
N THR A 42 8.61 -0.28 8.36
CA THR A 42 9.76 0.13 7.54
C THR A 42 9.96 1.64 7.57
N TYR A 43 8.89 2.43 7.43
CA TYR A 43 8.94 3.88 7.58
C TYR A 43 9.55 4.29 8.92
N LYS A 44 9.08 3.71 10.03
CA LYS A 44 9.60 3.99 11.37
C LYS A 44 11.06 3.57 11.54
N LYS A 45 11.47 2.47 10.93
CA LYS A 45 12.86 2.01 10.93
C LYS A 45 13.78 2.98 10.19
N VAL A 46 13.34 3.53 9.06
CA VAL A 46 14.12 4.44 8.20
C VAL A 46 14.21 5.84 8.81
N PHE A 47 13.08 6.41 9.23
CA PHE A 47 13.01 7.82 9.67
C PHE A 47 13.07 8.01 11.20
N GLY A 48 12.99 6.93 11.98
CA GLY A 48 12.99 7.01 13.45
C GLY A 48 11.73 7.61 14.07
N VAL A 49 10.75 7.99 13.24
CA VAL A 49 9.47 8.61 13.65
C VAL A 49 8.30 7.80 13.11
N ASP A 50 7.15 7.90 13.76
CA ASP A 50 5.96 7.24 13.24
C ASP A 50 5.48 7.89 11.94
N HIS A 51 4.84 7.09 11.08
CA HIS A 51 4.22 7.56 9.85
C HIS A 51 3.14 8.64 10.12
N PRO A 52 2.99 9.64 9.22
CA PRO A 52 1.92 10.63 9.29
C PRO A 52 0.52 10.01 9.37
N HIS A 53 -0.43 10.78 9.92
CA HIS A 53 -1.83 10.35 10.00
C HIS A 53 -2.46 10.26 8.61
N LEU A 54 -3.21 9.19 8.37
CA LEU A 54 -4.06 9.05 7.19
C LEU A 54 -5.52 9.36 7.55
N SER A 55 -6.22 10.04 6.63
CA SER A 55 -7.66 10.19 6.73
C SER A 55 -8.35 8.88 6.33
N ASN A 56 -9.56 8.63 6.86
CA ASN A 56 -10.39 7.50 6.44
C ASN A 56 -10.60 7.46 4.93
N ARG A 57 -10.82 8.62 4.31
CA ARG A 57 -10.93 8.75 2.85
C ARG A 57 -9.69 8.21 2.13
N THR A 58 -8.49 8.59 2.59
CA THR A 58 -7.24 8.12 1.97
C THR A 58 -7.07 6.61 2.14
N ILE A 59 -7.43 6.08 3.31
CA ILE A 59 -7.39 4.64 3.57
C ILE A 59 -8.34 3.90 2.63
N ARG A 60 -9.56 4.40 2.46
CA ARG A 60 -10.56 3.84 1.55
C ARG A 60 -10.05 3.83 0.10
N GLU A 61 -9.53 4.97 -0.38
CA GLU A 61 -8.97 5.11 -1.73
C GLU A 61 -7.81 4.11 -1.96
N ILE A 62 -6.97 3.86 -0.95
CA ILE A 62 -5.92 2.83 -1.03
C ILE A 62 -6.53 1.44 -1.15
N LEU A 63 -7.49 1.10 -0.29
CA LEU A 63 -8.11 -0.24 -0.28
C LEU A 63 -8.81 -0.56 -1.61
N GLU A 64 -9.52 0.40 -2.19
CA GLU A 64 -10.19 0.26 -3.49
C GLU A 64 -9.23 -0.02 -4.66
N ASN A 65 -7.94 0.35 -4.52
CA ASN A 65 -6.94 0.27 -5.59
C ASN A 65 -5.70 -0.55 -5.19
N ILE A 66 -5.82 -1.40 -4.16
CA ILE A 66 -4.67 -2.07 -3.56
C ILE A 66 -4.13 -3.20 -4.45
N SER A 67 -5.04 -3.94 -5.10
CA SER A 67 -4.73 -5.03 -6.02
C SER A 67 -4.29 -4.53 -7.40
N VAL A 68 -4.90 -3.45 -7.87
CA VAL A 68 -4.76 -2.96 -9.24
C VAL A 68 -3.61 -1.97 -9.38
N VAL A 69 -2.73 -2.22 -10.35
CA VAL A 69 -1.72 -1.25 -10.77
C VAL A 69 -1.83 -1.00 -12.26
N GLN A 70 -1.96 0.28 -12.64
CA GLN A 70 -1.95 0.69 -14.03
C GLN A 70 -0.51 0.81 -14.55
N ILE A 71 -0.26 0.29 -15.74
CA ILE A 71 1.03 0.47 -16.42
C ILE A 71 1.11 1.93 -16.93
N PRO A 72 2.18 2.66 -16.61
CA PRO A 72 2.37 4.02 -17.12
C PRO A 72 2.27 4.04 -18.65
N GLN A 73 1.51 5.00 -19.19
CA GLN A 73 1.33 5.18 -20.64
C GLN A 73 0.62 4.01 -21.35
N SER A 74 -0.06 3.13 -20.61
CA SER A 74 -0.87 2.04 -21.14
C SER A 74 -2.25 1.98 -20.47
N ASN A 75 -3.21 1.35 -21.16
CA ASN A 75 -4.51 0.99 -20.59
C ASN A 75 -4.49 -0.40 -19.94
N ASN A 76 -3.31 -1.03 -19.84
CA ASN A 76 -3.15 -2.32 -19.22
C ASN A 76 -2.99 -2.17 -17.70
N TYR A 77 -3.56 -3.13 -16.99
CA TYR A 77 -3.44 -3.30 -15.56
C TYR A 77 -2.81 -4.66 -15.27
N PHE A 78 -2.13 -4.76 -14.14
CA PHE A 78 -1.71 -6.04 -13.60
C PHE A 78 -2.01 -6.08 -12.11
N ASP A 79 -2.23 -7.30 -11.62
CA ASP A 79 -2.40 -7.56 -10.21
C ASP A 79 -1.04 -7.85 -9.58
N ILE A 80 -0.80 -7.24 -8.43
CA ILE A 80 0.33 -7.59 -7.58
C ILE A 80 -0.19 -8.52 -6.49
N PRO A 81 0.38 -9.72 -6.32
CA PRO A 81 -0.02 -10.57 -5.22
C PRO A 81 0.52 -9.99 -3.89
N PRO A 82 -0.21 -10.11 -2.76
CA PRO A 82 0.20 -9.52 -1.48
C PRO A 82 1.63 -9.88 -1.05
N GLU A 83 2.07 -11.11 -1.32
CA GLU A 83 3.40 -11.61 -0.94
C GLU A 83 4.58 -10.85 -1.58
N ASP A 84 4.38 -10.20 -2.72
CA ASP A 84 5.43 -9.45 -3.41
C ASP A 84 5.64 -8.04 -2.82
N TYR A 85 4.70 -7.53 -2.01
CA TYR A 85 4.75 -6.14 -1.55
C TYR A 85 5.87 -5.85 -0.56
N GLU A 86 6.31 -6.81 0.26
CA GLU A 86 7.41 -6.56 1.21
C GLU A 86 8.70 -6.16 0.47
N GLU A 87 9.01 -6.87 -0.63
CA GLU A 87 10.16 -6.59 -1.50
C GLU A 87 10.02 -5.21 -2.18
N ILE A 88 8.84 -4.90 -2.71
CA ILE A 88 8.56 -3.62 -3.37
C ILE A 88 8.68 -2.45 -2.39
N ILE A 89 8.20 -2.63 -1.15
CA ILE A 89 8.28 -1.62 -0.10
C ILE A 89 9.75 -1.38 0.29
N ASP A 90 10.53 -2.44 0.50
CA ASP A 90 11.94 -2.30 0.87
C ASP A 90 12.73 -1.58 -0.23
N ALA A 91 12.51 -1.95 -1.50
CA ALA A 91 13.12 -1.27 -2.64
C ALA A 91 12.74 0.21 -2.72
N TYR A 92 11.47 0.54 -2.44
CA TYR A 92 11.00 1.92 -2.41
C TYR A 92 11.71 2.76 -1.34
N PHE A 93 11.92 2.24 -0.13
CA PHE A 93 12.61 2.96 0.94
C PHE A 93 14.14 3.01 0.76
N GLN A 94 14.73 2.20 -0.13
CA GLN A 94 16.15 2.27 -0.48
C GLN A 94 16.46 3.34 -1.51
N GLN A 95 15.45 3.84 -2.23
CA GLN A 95 15.62 4.86 -3.24
C GLN A 95 15.49 6.26 -2.65
N ASP A 96 16.46 7.11 -2.94
CA ASP A 96 16.36 8.54 -2.69
C ASP A 96 15.52 9.18 -3.80
N PHE A 97 14.37 9.72 -3.42
CA PHE A 97 13.51 10.50 -4.29
C PHE A 97 13.59 11.98 -3.88
N ASP A 98 13.85 12.86 -4.84
CA ASP A 98 13.74 14.30 -4.62
C ASP A 98 12.27 14.65 -4.29
N ASP A 99 12.07 15.41 -3.20
CA ASP A 99 10.76 15.92 -2.74
C ASP A 99 9.68 14.85 -2.48
N CYS A 100 10.09 13.64 -2.07
CA CYS A 100 9.13 12.60 -1.65
C CYS A 100 8.86 12.64 -0.15
N ASN A 101 7.58 12.63 0.23
CA ASN A 101 7.15 12.56 1.63
C ASN A 101 7.08 11.13 2.19
N TYR A 102 7.41 10.12 1.38
CA TYR A 102 7.37 8.68 1.70
C TYR A 102 6.06 8.21 2.34
N SER A 103 4.95 8.91 2.09
CA SER A 103 3.64 8.49 2.59
C SER A 103 3.15 7.25 1.86
N ILE A 104 2.48 6.34 2.55
CA ILE A 104 1.89 5.15 1.90
C ILE A 104 0.87 5.54 0.82
N ALA A 105 0.21 6.69 0.96
CA ALA A 105 -0.68 7.23 -0.06
C ALA A 105 0.09 7.58 -1.36
N HIS A 106 1.29 8.15 -1.23
CA HIS A 106 2.17 8.40 -2.38
C HIS A 106 2.67 7.08 -2.99
N PHE A 107 3.08 6.13 -2.16
CA PHE A 107 3.49 4.80 -2.61
C PHE A 107 2.40 4.08 -3.40
N MET A 108 1.15 4.14 -2.94
CA MET A 108 0.00 3.50 -3.58
C MET A 108 -0.50 4.25 -4.82
N SER A 109 -0.44 5.59 -4.83
CA SER A 109 -0.92 6.39 -5.97
C SER A 109 0.13 6.59 -7.07
N GLY A 110 1.41 6.37 -6.78
CA GLY A 110 2.50 6.56 -7.72
C GLY A 110 2.73 5.38 -8.67
N ASN A 111 3.55 5.64 -9.70
CA ASN A 111 4.03 4.61 -10.63
C ASN A 111 5.08 3.66 -9.99
N ILE A 112 5.39 3.83 -8.71
CA ILE A 112 6.44 3.08 -7.99
C ILE A 112 6.18 1.58 -8.08
N ARG A 113 4.94 1.16 -7.79
CA ARG A 113 4.53 -0.25 -7.87
C ARG A 113 4.73 -0.82 -9.28
N ALA A 114 4.45 -0.01 -10.32
CA ALA A 114 4.63 -0.40 -11.72
C ALA A 114 6.10 -0.45 -12.17
N LEU A 115 6.91 0.53 -11.76
CA LEU A 115 8.32 0.60 -12.11
C LEU A 115 9.10 -0.58 -11.52
N ARG A 116 8.82 -0.97 -10.27
CA ARG A 116 9.51 -2.09 -9.61
C ARG A 116 9.17 -3.46 -10.20
N ILE A 117 7.96 -3.64 -10.71
CA ILE A 117 7.60 -4.87 -11.43
C ILE A 117 8.27 -4.92 -12.80
N TYR A 118 8.38 -3.79 -13.49
CA TYR A 118 9.15 -3.73 -14.73
C TYR A 118 10.61 -4.16 -14.53
N GLU A 119 11.26 -3.70 -13.44
CA GLU A 119 12.62 -4.12 -13.06
C GLU A 119 12.73 -5.60 -12.64
N LYS A 120 11.66 -6.23 -12.13
CA LYS A 120 11.65 -7.66 -11.78
C LYS A 120 11.52 -8.57 -13.00
N LEU A 121 10.91 -8.06 -14.08
CA LEU A 121 10.60 -8.83 -15.30
C LEU A 121 11.68 -8.74 -16.39
N TYR A 122 12.59 -7.76 -16.32
CA TYR A 122 13.61 -7.45 -17.35
C TYR A 122 14.96 -7.14 -16.72
#